data_AF-A0A6F8V077-F1
#
_entry.id   AF-A0A6F8V077-F1
#
_cell.length_a   1.000
_cell.length_b   1.000
_cell.length_c   1.000
_cell.angle_alpha   90.00
_cell.angle_beta   90.00
_cell.angle_gamma   90.00
#
_symmetry.space_group_name_H-M   'P 1'
#
loop_
_entity.id
_entity.type
_entity.pdbx_description
1 polymer ?
#
loop_
_entity_poly.entity_id
_entity_poly.type
_entity_poly.pdbx_seq_one_letter_code
_entity_poly.pdbx_strand_id
1 'polypeptide(L)'
;MSDEPVKALTDADIMVALAQEDAELSRWKTRTYATLATHAGRRTLPVRGQEFGSWLRLKFRDAQGRSAPAGAVKAAITMLEDLASLEPEHRQKRSDE
;
A
#
# COMPACT_ATOMS: atom_id res chain seq x y z
N MET A 1 -31.25 1.12 17.90
CA MET A 1 -30.05 1.61 17.19
C MET A 1 -28.94 0.68 17.62
N SER A 2 -28.43 -0.16 16.72
CA SER A 2 -27.39 -1.12 17.06
C SER A 2 -26.06 -0.37 17.14
N ASP A 3 -25.46 -0.36 18.32
CA ASP A 3 -24.09 0.08 18.57
C ASP A 3 -23.17 -0.96 17.92
N GLU A 4 -22.84 -0.80 16.64
CA GLU A 4 -21.78 -1.60 16.04
C GLU A 4 -20.46 -1.18 16.70
N PRO A 5 -19.72 -2.11 17.32
CA PRO A 5 -18.45 -1.77 17.94
C PRO A 5 -17.51 -1.23 16.86
N VAL A 6 -17.16 0.05 16.95
CA VAL A 6 -16.17 0.68 16.08
C VAL A 6 -14.86 -0.06 16.31
N LYS A 7 -14.54 -0.98 15.40
CA LYS A 7 -13.32 -1.78 15.48
C LYS A 7 -12.14 -0.82 15.42
N ALA A 8 -11.33 -0.81 16.48
CA ALA A 8 -10.11 -0.01 16.51
C ALA A 8 -9.22 -0.40 15.33
N LEU A 9 -8.79 0.59 14.53
CA LEU A 9 -7.86 0.37 13.43
C LEU A 9 -6.54 -0.15 13.98
N THR A 10 -6.04 -1.24 13.39
CA THR A 10 -4.72 -1.78 13.70
C THR A 10 -3.64 -0.95 13.00
N ASP A 11 -2.39 -1.09 13.45
CA ASP A 11 -1.25 -0.47 12.77
C ASP A 11 -1.14 -0.86 11.29
N ALA A 12 -1.58 -2.08 10.93
CA ALA A 12 -1.62 -2.52 9.55
C ALA A 12 -2.70 -1.77 8.76
N ASP A 13 -3.89 -1.56 9.34
CA ASP A 13 -4.98 -0.81 8.70
C ASP A 13 -4.56 0.64 8.44
N ILE A 14 -3.87 1.27 9.39
CA ILE A 14 -3.32 2.63 9.23
C ILE A 14 -2.31 2.66 8.07
N MET A 15 -1.40 1.68 8.00
CA MET A 15 -0.44 1.59 6.89
C MET A 15 -1.11 1.40 5.54
N VAL A 16 -2.16 0.58 5.47
CA VAL A 16 -2.94 0.39 4.23
C VAL A 16 -3.57 1.71 3.79
N ALA A 17 -4.20 2.45 4.72
CA ALA A 17 -4.79 3.76 4.41
C ALA A 17 -3.75 4.75 3.88
N LEU A 18 -2.60 4.86 4.53
CA LEU A 18 -1.48 5.71 4.06
C LEU A 18 -1.00 5.30 2.66
N ALA A 19 -0.95 4.01 2.38
CA ALA A 19 -0.59 3.52 1.06
C ALA A 19 -1.65 3.88 0.01
N GLN A 20 -2.94 3.77 0.32
CA GLN A 20 -4.02 4.12 -0.62
C GLN A 20 -4.11 5.62 -0.91
N GLU A 21 -3.69 6.47 0.03
CA GLU A 21 -3.65 7.92 -0.15
C GLU A 21 -2.51 8.36 -1.09
N ASP A 22 -1.33 7.75 -0.96
CA ASP A 22 -0.09 8.21 -1.61
C ASP A 22 0.42 7.29 -2.74
N ALA A 23 -0.17 6.10 -2.92
CA ALA A 23 0.26 5.10 -3.88
C ALA A 23 -0.86 4.69 -4.84
N GLU A 24 -0.52 4.64 -6.12
CA GLU A 24 -1.34 3.98 -7.13
C GLU A 24 -0.94 2.51 -7.24
N LEU A 25 -1.83 1.61 -6.85
CA LEU A 25 -1.62 0.17 -6.96
C LEU A 25 -1.94 -0.32 -8.37
N SER A 26 -1.10 -1.19 -8.91
CA SER A 26 -1.29 -1.82 -10.21
C SER A 26 -0.84 -3.28 -10.17
N ARG A 27 -1.44 -4.13 -11.00
CA ARG A 27 -1.03 -5.53 -11.14
C ARG A 27 -0.45 -5.81 -12.52
N TRP A 28 0.66 -6.54 -12.55
CA TRP A 28 1.28 -7.04 -13.77
C TRP A 28 1.85 -8.43 -13.55
N LYS A 29 1.52 -9.38 -14.45
CA LYS A 29 2.00 -10.78 -14.39
C LYS A 29 1.96 -11.35 -12.97
N THR A 30 0.77 -11.29 -12.36
CA THR A 30 0.45 -11.76 -10.98
C THR A 30 1.11 -11.01 -9.83
N ARG A 31 1.96 -10.00 -10.07
CA ARG A 31 2.62 -9.20 -9.04
C ARG A 31 1.92 -7.86 -8.86
N THR A 32 1.92 -7.36 -7.62
CA THR A 32 1.41 -6.03 -7.28
C THR A 32 2.55 -5.03 -7.19
N TYR A 33 2.36 -3.89 -7.82
CA TYR A 33 3.27 -2.76 -7.85
C TYR A 33 2.57 -1.53 -7.29
N ALA A 34 3.33 -0.70 -6.59
CA ALA A 34 2.90 0.61 -6.11
C ALA A 34 3.68 1.69 -6.86
N THR A 35 2.97 2.63 -7.47
CA THR A 35 3.56 3.84 -8.03
C THR A 35 3.41 4.97 -7.05
N LEU A 36 4.54 5.55 -6.65
CA LEU A 36 4.65 6.55 -5.58
C LEU A 36 5.24 7.84 -6.14
N ALA A 37 4.78 8.99 -5.66
CA ALA A 37 5.48 10.25 -5.87
C ALA A 37 6.68 10.36 -4.91
N THR A 38 7.86 10.66 -5.44
CA THR A 38 9.08 10.93 -4.67
C THR A 38 9.66 12.29 -5.06
N HIS A 39 10.61 12.81 -4.29
CA HIS A 39 11.31 14.06 -4.63
C HIS A 39 12.01 14.01 -6.00
N ALA A 40 12.39 12.83 -6.48
CA ALA A 40 13.02 12.62 -7.78
C ALA A 40 12.02 12.30 -8.91
N GLY A 41 10.72 12.38 -8.64
CA GLY A 41 9.64 12.01 -9.58
C GLY A 41 8.92 10.73 -9.18
N ARG A 42 8.13 10.18 -10.10
CA ARG A 42 7.32 8.97 -9.87
C ARG A 42 8.20 7.72 -9.93
N ARG A 43 8.07 6.84 -8.94
CA ARG A 43 8.76 5.54 -8.88
C ARG A 43 7.74 4.42 -8.75
N THR A 44 7.92 3.36 -9.52
CA THR A 44 7.11 2.13 -9.41
C THR A 44 7.93 1.04 -8.72
N LEU A 45 7.44 0.54 -7.59
CA LEU A 45 8.11 -0.44 -6.75
C LEU A 45 7.22 -1.68 -6.58
N PRO A 46 7.79 -2.89 -6.51
CA PRO A 46 7.03 -4.07 -6.12
C PRO A 46 6.56 -3.92 -4.66
N VAL A 47 5.27 -4.21 -4.38
CA VAL A 47 4.68 -4.06 -3.03
C VAL A 47 5.36 -4.98 -2.01
N ARG A 48 5.76 -6.19 -2.40
CA ARG A 48 6.60 -7.08 -1.56
C ARG A 48 8.07 -6.69 -1.49
N GLY A 49 8.48 -5.63 -2.18
CA GLY A 49 9.87 -5.16 -2.23
C GLY A 49 10.32 -4.49 -0.94
N GLN A 50 11.61 -4.61 -0.64
CA GLN A 50 12.21 -3.95 0.53
C GLN A 50 12.05 -2.43 0.48
N GLU A 51 12.21 -1.81 -0.70
CA GLU A 51 12.07 -0.36 -0.86
C GLU A 51 10.66 0.14 -0.51
N PHE A 52 9.61 -0.56 -0.98
CA PHE A 52 8.24 -0.23 -0.62
C PHE A 52 7.98 -0.42 0.88
N GLY A 53 8.46 -1.52 1.47
CA GLY A 53 8.37 -1.73 2.90
C GLY A 53 9.09 -0.65 3.72
N SER A 54 10.23 -0.15 3.25
CA SER A 54 10.93 0.98 3.89
C SER A 54 10.13 2.27 3.78
N TRP A 55 9.58 2.56 2.60
CA TRP A 55 8.71 3.72 2.39
C TRP A 55 7.49 3.69 3.32
N LEU A 56 6.82 2.54 3.45
CA LEU A 56 5.64 2.37 4.29
C LEU A 56 5.94 2.61 5.77
N ARG A 57 7.10 2.13 6.25
CA ARG A 57 7.58 2.40 7.62
C ARG A 57 7.82 3.88 7.87
N LEU A 58 8.38 4.60 6.88
CA LEU A 58 8.62 6.03 6.98
C LEU A 58 7.30 6.79 7.05
N LYS A 59 6.36 6.52 6.13
CA LYS A 59 5.03 7.13 6.13
C LYS A 59 4.29 6.90 7.44
N PHE A 60 4.32 5.67 7.95
CA PHE A 60 3.72 5.36 9.25
C PHE A 60 4.38 6.16 10.37
N ARG A 61 5.71 6.25 10.41
CA ARG A 61 6.42 7.01 11.44
C ARG A 61 6.10 8.49 11.38
N ASP A 62 6.00 9.06 10.18
CA ASP A 62 5.67 10.47 9.99
C ASP A 62 4.22 10.76 10.43
N ALA A 63 3.29 9.83 10.20
CA ALA A 63 1.89 9.95 10.61
C ALA A 63 1.64 9.68 12.10
N GLN A 64 2.36 8.72 12.70
CA GLN A 64 2.10 8.22 14.06
C GLN A 64 3.14 8.67 15.10
N GLY A 65 4.22 9.32 14.68
CA GLY A 65 5.32 9.75 15.55
C GLY A 65 6.12 8.60 16.20
N ARG A 66 5.96 7.36 15.73
CA ARG A 66 6.61 6.17 16.30
C ARG A 66 7.03 5.15 15.24
N SER A 67 7.94 4.26 15.60
CA SER A 67 8.37 3.19 14.69
C SER A 67 7.26 2.19 14.41
N ALA A 68 7.17 1.77 13.15
CA ALA A 68 6.27 0.73 12.68
C ALA A 68 6.64 -0.65 13.27
N PRO A 69 5.70 -1.40 13.87
CA PRO A 69 5.96 -2.78 14.28
C PRO A 69 6.25 -3.69 13.08
N ALA A 70 7.19 -4.62 13.23
CA ALA A 70 7.60 -5.50 12.14
C ALA A 70 6.45 -6.35 11.57
N GLY A 71 5.55 -6.84 12.44
CA GLY A 71 4.38 -7.62 12.03
C GLY A 71 3.35 -6.81 11.25
N ALA A 72 3.19 -5.52 11.59
CA ALA A 72 2.21 -4.64 10.95
C ALA A 72 2.57 -4.36 9.49
N VAL A 73 3.84 -4.14 9.19
CA VAL A 73 4.31 -3.91 7.80
C VAL A 73 4.02 -5.12 6.92
N LYS A 74 4.27 -6.33 7.42
CA LYS A 74 3.99 -7.56 6.66
C LYS A 74 2.48 -7.74 6.44
N ALA A 75 1.67 -7.49 7.47
CA ALA A 75 0.21 -7.57 7.36
C ALA A 75 -0.34 -6.55 6.36
N ALA A 76 0.13 -5.30 6.42
CA ALA A 76 -0.27 -4.26 5.48
C ALA A 76 0.10 -4.60 4.03
N ILE A 77 1.30 -5.13 3.79
CA ILE A 77 1.72 -5.62 2.47
C ILE A 77 0.77 -6.71 1.95
N THR A 78 0.42 -7.70 2.77
CA THR A 78 -0.54 -8.74 2.39
C THR A 78 -1.90 -8.15 2.06
N MET A 79 -2.41 -7.24 2.90
CA MET A 79 -3.70 -6.57 2.66
C MET A 79 -3.71 -5.77 1.35
N LEU A 80 -2.63 -5.04 1.05
CA LEU A 80 -2.52 -4.28 -0.21
C LEU A 80 -2.49 -5.19 -1.44
N GLU A 81 -1.89 -6.38 -1.32
CA GLU A 81 -1.95 -7.38 -2.38
C GLU A 81 -3.35 -7.95 -2.57
N ASP A 82 -4.04 -8.26 -1.47
CA ASP A 82 -5.41 -8.76 -1.50
C ASP A 82 -6.33 -7.70 -2.13
N LEU A 83 -6.22 -6.43 -1.71
CA LEU A 83 -6.96 -5.31 -2.29
C LEU A 83 -6.69 -5.15 -3.78
N ALA A 84 -5.42 -5.13 -4.20
CA ALA A 84 -5.08 -5.05 -5.61
C ALA A 84 -5.56 -6.28 -6.40
N SER A 85 -5.77 -7.42 -5.74
CA SER A 85 -6.28 -8.63 -6.38
C SER A 85 -7.79 -8.63 -6.64
N LEU A 86 -8.53 -7.83 -5.88
CA LEU A 86 -9.96 -7.62 -6.05
C LEU A 86 -10.27 -6.58 -7.15
N GLU A 87 -9.33 -5.69 -7.42
CA GLU A 87 -9.42 -4.75 -8.54
C GLU A 87 -9.26 -5.49 -9.88
N PRO A 88 -10.09 -5.21 -10.90
CA PRO A 88 -9.94 -5.82 -12.23
C PRO A 88 -8.54 -5.51 -12.77
N GLU A 89 -7.84 -6.52 -13.30
CA GLU A 89 -6.51 -6.34 -13.87
C GLU A 89 -6.53 -5.17 -14.86
N HIS A 90 -5.86 -4.07 -14.53
CA HIS A 90 -5.65 -2.97 -15.46
C HIS A 90 -4.80 -3.50 -16.62
N ARG A 91 -5.47 -3.98 -17.66
CA ARG A 91 -4.90 -4.18 -18.98
C ARG A 91 -4.46 -2.79 -19.43
N GLN A 92 -3.18 -2.47 -19.21
CA GLN A 92 -2.56 -1.28 -19.74
C GLN A 92 -2.76 -1.35 -21.25
N LYS A 93 -3.76 -0.62 -21.75
CA LYS A 93 -3.92 -0.43 -23.19
C LYS A 93 -2.62 0.23 -23.61
N ARG A 94 -1.81 -0.49 -24.38
CA ARG A 94 -0.76 0.15 -25.14
C ARG A 94 -1.44 1.25 -25.94
N SER A 95 -1.09 2.49 -25.64
CA SER A 95 -1.05 3.52 -26.67
C SER A 95 0.05 3.06 -27.64
N ASP A 96 -0.30 2.10 -28.49
CA ASP A 96 0.43 1.89 -29.73
C ASP A 96 -0.08 3.01 -30.65
N GLU A 97 0.83 3.91 -30.94
CA GLU A 97 0.75 5.04 -31.88
C GLU A 97 0.43 4.57 -33.31
#